data_AF-A0A1S3J6E9-F1
#
_entry.id   AF-A0A1S3J6E9-F1
#
_cell.length_a   1.000
_cell.length_b   1.000
_cell.length_c   1.000
_cell.angle_alpha   90.00
_cell.angle_beta   90.00
_cell.angle_gamma   90.00
#
_symmetry.space_group_name_H-M   'P 1'
#
loop_
_entity.id
_entity.type
_entity.pdbx_description
1 polymer ?
#
loop_
_entity_poly.entity_id
_entity_poly.type
_entity_poly.pdbx_seq_one_letter_code
_entity_poly.pdbx_strand_id
1 'polypeptide(L)'
;MRNFPNKKVEPRRGMVVYDGPISVERCQFKRYVSQYNKATAAIGFLLENKFQIAPTSRFLEASFDDVTRRAWLHRIPTGYISTKPDGDGDKTQIFHDADGSVSGYTDSYVIRADNYLLRHDGCVEKPEWNCVVCKGSYSQMWVIPISDNLIMSMTRTDHPDKPLELENQSGGTSASKWKKYQPSMLIGQTYIIHWSDTAPETISLHLMNFNRNDYIILGLCYPLGTTFAEIEYRARWTSGTQKILTEVQSLDKVKNGNGDVYYWDSEVGLLFLKIIAQYDREGWNYCSNMGCEVVTIDATVPDGATSVCPGAYPKYQEEPVNIPIA
;
A
#
# COMPACT_ATOMS: atom_id res chain seq x y z
N MET A 1 -8.42 0.90 -19.10
CA MET A 1 -7.82 1.22 -20.43
C MET A 1 -7.47 -0.08 -21.15
N ARG A 2 -7.56 -0.19 -22.49
CA ARG A 2 -7.11 -1.39 -23.25
C ARG A 2 -5.70 -1.15 -23.78
N ASN A 3 -4.83 -2.16 -23.79
CA ASN A 3 -3.50 -2.04 -24.39
C ASN A 3 -3.31 -3.06 -25.51
N PHE A 4 -3.20 -2.57 -26.75
CA PHE A 4 -2.90 -3.38 -27.93
C PHE A 4 -1.40 -3.30 -28.22
N PRO A 5 -0.70 -4.44 -28.32
CA PRO A 5 0.73 -4.47 -28.57
C PRO A 5 1.07 -3.97 -29.99
N ASN A 6 2.21 -3.28 -30.10
CA ASN A 6 2.78 -2.86 -31.39
C ASN A 6 3.61 -3.99 -32.03
N LYS A 7 4.07 -4.97 -31.25
CA LYS A 7 4.84 -6.14 -31.72
C LYS A 7 4.21 -7.46 -31.27
N LYS A 8 4.32 -8.51 -32.08
CA LYS A 8 3.76 -9.85 -31.77
C LYS A 8 4.23 -10.45 -30.43
N VAL A 9 5.42 -10.06 -29.96
CA VAL A 9 6.01 -10.57 -28.71
C VAL A 9 5.50 -9.85 -27.45
N GLU A 10 4.85 -8.70 -27.59
CA GLU A 10 4.33 -7.92 -26.46
C GLU A 10 3.01 -8.51 -25.94
N PRO A 11 2.83 -8.59 -24.62
CA PRO A 11 1.62 -9.18 -24.05
C PRO A 11 0.39 -8.31 -24.22
N ARG A 12 -0.72 -8.96 -24.56
CA ARG A 12 -2.05 -8.33 -24.64
C ARG A 12 -2.69 -8.31 -23.25
N ARG A 13 -3.36 -7.19 -22.92
CA ARG A 13 -4.17 -7.02 -21.72
C ARG A 13 -5.50 -6.39 -22.09
N GLY A 14 -6.58 -7.06 -21.73
CA GLY A 14 -7.93 -6.60 -22.03
C GLY A 14 -8.38 -5.47 -21.13
N MET A 15 -8.18 -5.66 -19.83
CA MET A 15 -8.36 -4.62 -18.83
C MET A 15 -7.00 -4.30 -18.19
N VAL A 16 -6.62 -3.02 -18.24
CA VAL A 16 -5.46 -2.47 -17.53
C VAL A 16 -5.97 -1.68 -16.32
N VAL A 17 -5.70 -2.20 -15.13
CA VAL A 17 -5.96 -1.55 -13.83
C VAL A 17 -4.88 -0.50 -13.55
N TYR A 18 -5.30 0.70 -13.15
CA TYR A 18 -4.43 1.86 -12.93
C TYR A 18 -5.11 2.93 -12.08
N ASP A 19 -4.37 3.54 -11.13
CA ASP A 19 -4.80 4.61 -10.20
C ASP A 19 -6.01 4.20 -9.35
N GLY A 20 -7.20 4.23 -9.92
CA GLY A 20 -8.44 3.73 -9.32
C GLY A 20 -9.29 4.79 -8.65
N PRO A 21 -10.39 4.39 -7.98
CA PRO A 21 -11.00 3.05 -8.05
C PRO A 21 -11.64 2.78 -9.42
N ILE A 22 -11.57 1.53 -9.88
CA ILE A 22 -12.22 1.10 -11.13
C ILE A 22 -13.22 -0.02 -10.82
N SER A 23 -14.44 0.05 -11.37
CA SER A 23 -15.39 -1.07 -11.34
C SER A 23 -15.51 -1.69 -12.73
N VAL A 24 -15.30 -3.00 -12.84
CA VAL A 24 -15.47 -3.79 -14.07
C VAL A 24 -16.56 -4.82 -13.84
N GLU A 25 -17.73 -4.56 -14.41
CA GLU A 25 -18.94 -5.36 -14.17
C GLU A 25 -19.46 -5.96 -15.46
N ARG A 26 -19.92 -7.22 -15.42
CA ARG A 26 -20.59 -7.90 -16.53
C ARG A 26 -19.78 -7.86 -17.83
N CYS A 27 -18.48 -8.08 -17.72
CA CYS A 27 -17.54 -8.02 -18.83
C CYS A 27 -17.10 -9.43 -19.26
N GLN A 28 -17.14 -9.69 -20.57
CA GLN A 28 -16.62 -10.92 -21.14
C GLN A 28 -15.26 -10.68 -21.83
N PHE A 29 -14.24 -11.42 -21.41
CA PHE A 29 -12.93 -11.43 -22.01
C PHE A 29 -12.81 -12.60 -23.00
N LYS A 30 -12.61 -12.29 -24.28
CA LYS A 30 -12.50 -13.29 -25.35
C LYS A 30 -11.11 -13.31 -25.99
N ARG A 31 -10.59 -14.51 -26.27
CA ARG A 31 -9.41 -14.74 -27.13
C ARG A 31 -8.10 -14.11 -26.61
N TYR A 32 -7.93 -14.08 -25.28
CA TYR A 32 -6.66 -13.71 -24.63
C TYR A 32 -5.76 -14.95 -24.50
N VAL A 33 -5.38 -15.49 -25.66
CA VAL A 33 -4.51 -16.66 -25.76
C VAL A 33 -3.05 -16.25 -25.81
N SER A 34 -2.23 -16.88 -24.97
CA SER A 34 -0.80 -16.65 -24.88
C SER A 34 -0.07 -17.56 -25.86
N GLN A 35 0.37 -17.02 -27.00
CA GLN A 35 1.09 -17.79 -28.04
C GLN A 35 2.59 -17.46 -28.10
N TYR A 36 2.96 -16.20 -27.85
CA TYR A 36 4.31 -15.69 -28.11
C TYR A 36 5.01 -15.11 -26.89
N ASN A 37 4.36 -15.12 -25.72
CA ASN A 37 4.90 -14.66 -24.44
C ASN A 37 4.21 -15.37 -23.27
N LYS A 38 4.68 -15.11 -22.04
CA LYS A 38 4.13 -15.67 -20.80
C LYS A 38 3.15 -14.75 -20.07
N ALA A 39 3.01 -13.50 -20.49
CA ALA A 39 2.31 -12.45 -19.75
C ALA A 39 1.02 -11.94 -20.42
N THR A 40 0.58 -12.55 -21.52
CA THR A 40 -0.73 -12.24 -22.10
C THR A 40 -1.82 -12.75 -21.16
N ALA A 41 -2.72 -11.84 -20.76
CA ALA A 41 -3.80 -12.11 -19.83
C ALA A 41 -5.02 -11.21 -20.12
N ALA A 42 -6.19 -11.62 -19.65
CA ALA A 42 -7.39 -10.79 -19.77
C ALA A 42 -7.30 -9.51 -18.90
N ILE A 43 -6.79 -9.63 -17.69
CA ILE A 43 -6.61 -8.55 -16.71
C ILE A 43 -5.11 -8.36 -16.45
N GLY A 44 -4.67 -7.11 -16.41
CA GLY A 44 -3.33 -6.75 -15.97
C GLY A 44 -3.31 -5.32 -15.45
N PHE A 45 -2.12 -4.81 -15.21
CA PHE A 45 -1.90 -3.49 -14.61
C PHE A 45 -1.14 -2.56 -15.56
N LEU A 46 -1.21 -1.25 -15.33
CA LEU A 46 -0.30 -0.31 -15.98
C LEU A 46 1.14 -0.71 -15.61
N LEU A 47 2.06 -0.63 -16.57
CA LEU A 47 3.48 -0.92 -16.35
C LEU A 47 4.23 0.37 -16.14
N GLU A 48 5.34 0.28 -15.42
CA GLU A 48 6.15 1.45 -15.04
C GLU A 48 5.25 2.45 -14.27
N ASN A 49 4.30 1.90 -13.50
CA ASN A 49 3.33 2.68 -12.77
C ASN A 49 3.99 3.27 -11.52
N LYS A 50 4.27 4.58 -11.58
CA LYS A 50 4.81 5.37 -10.47
C LYS A 50 3.75 5.78 -9.44
N PHE A 51 2.48 5.60 -9.76
CA PHE A 51 1.37 6.06 -8.94
C PHE A 51 0.66 4.89 -8.27
N GLN A 52 -0.08 5.20 -7.22
CA GLN A 52 -0.94 4.26 -6.53
C GLN A 52 -1.79 3.35 -7.41
N ILE A 53 -2.21 2.23 -6.83
CA ILE A 53 -3.36 1.44 -7.27
C ILE A 53 -4.34 1.38 -6.10
N ALA A 54 -5.59 1.76 -6.34
CA ALA A 54 -6.64 1.72 -5.34
C ALA A 54 -7.05 0.25 -5.08
N PRO A 55 -6.93 -0.25 -3.84
CA PRO A 55 -7.38 -1.60 -3.46
C PRO A 55 -8.88 -1.84 -3.70
N THR A 56 -9.64 -0.74 -3.79
CA THR A 56 -11.08 -0.71 -4.06
C THR A 56 -11.45 -0.91 -5.53
N SER A 57 -10.46 -1.04 -6.42
CA SER A 57 -10.73 -1.45 -7.81
C SER A 57 -11.27 -2.88 -7.83
N ARG A 58 -12.45 -3.09 -8.42
CA ARG A 58 -13.20 -4.35 -8.31
C ARG A 58 -13.63 -4.95 -9.65
N PHE A 59 -13.80 -6.26 -9.62
CA PHE A 59 -14.39 -7.07 -10.70
C PHE A 59 -15.62 -7.82 -10.18
N LEU A 60 -16.65 -7.89 -11.01
CA LEU A 60 -17.91 -8.59 -10.74
C LEU A 60 -18.48 -9.12 -12.06
N GLU A 61 -19.06 -10.31 -12.05
CA GLU A 61 -19.71 -10.96 -13.19
C GLU A 61 -18.78 -11.04 -14.42
N ALA A 62 -17.49 -11.27 -14.20
CA ALA A 62 -16.53 -11.45 -15.27
C ALA A 62 -16.66 -12.86 -15.90
N SER A 63 -16.54 -12.95 -17.22
CA SER A 63 -16.52 -14.24 -17.92
C SER A 63 -15.35 -14.34 -18.89
N PHE A 64 -14.84 -15.56 -19.08
CA PHE A 64 -13.63 -15.84 -19.86
C PHE A 64 -13.90 -16.92 -20.91
N ASP A 65 -13.67 -16.59 -22.18
CA ASP A 65 -13.87 -17.47 -23.32
C ASP A 65 -12.59 -17.50 -24.16
N ASP A 66 -11.95 -18.67 -24.27
CA ASP A 66 -10.64 -18.83 -24.93
C ASP A 66 -9.56 -17.87 -24.35
N VAL A 67 -9.29 -18.01 -23.04
CA VAL A 67 -8.34 -17.18 -22.29
C VAL A 67 -7.32 -18.07 -21.58
N THR A 68 -6.02 -17.87 -21.87
CA THR A 68 -4.96 -18.65 -21.22
C THR A 68 -4.76 -18.26 -19.76
N ARG A 69 -4.84 -16.97 -19.45
CA ARG A 69 -4.68 -16.43 -18.09
C ARG A 69 -5.69 -15.33 -17.83
N ARG A 70 -6.40 -15.42 -16.71
CA ARG A 70 -7.38 -14.40 -16.32
C ARG A 70 -6.68 -13.13 -15.87
N ALA A 71 -5.62 -13.25 -15.08
CA ALA A 71 -4.79 -12.14 -14.64
C ALA A 71 -3.29 -12.41 -14.86
N TRP A 72 -2.51 -11.34 -14.92
CA TRP A 72 -1.05 -11.39 -14.80
C TRP A 72 -0.58 -10.19 -13.99
N LEU A 73 0.12 -10.47 -12.90
CA LEU A 73 0.75 -9.49 -12.03
C LEU A 73 2.26 -9.49 -12.24
N HIS A 74 2.92 -8.43 -11.76
CA HIS A 74 4.38 -8.22 -11.81
C HIS A 74 4.94 -7.95 -13.22
N ARG A 75 6.27 -7.86 -13.29
CA ARG A 75 7.08 -7.67 -14.50
C ARG A 75 6.66 -8.60 -15.63
N ILE A 76 6.66 -8.02 -16.82
CA ILE A 76 6.48 -8.75 -18.06
C ILE A 76 7.84 -9.34 -18.48
N PRO A 77 7.97 -10.67 -18.60
CA PRO A 77 9.28 -11.30 -18.86
C PRO A 77 9.92 -10.97 -20.21
N THR A 78 9.16 -10.42 -21.17
CA THR A 78 9.61 -10.23 -22.55
C THR A 78 8.98 -8.99 -23.20
N GLY A 79 9.79 -8.14 -23.85
CA GLY A 79 9.33 -7.04 -24.69
C GLY A 79 9.96 -5.68 -24.35
N TYR A 80 9.74 -4.68 -25.20
CA TYR A 80 10.27 -3.31 -25.05
C TYR A 80 9.51 -2.48 -23.99
N ILE A 81 8.30 -2.90 -23.58
CA ILE A 81 7.35 -2.13 -22.76
C ILE A 81 7.69 -2.15 -21.25
N SER A 82 8.92 -2.50 -20.86
CA SER A 82 9.27 -2.53 -19.45
C SER A 82 10.78 -2.65 -19.27
N THR A 83 11.48 -1.51 -19.28
CA THR A 83 12.92 -1.52 -18.93
C THR A 83 13.12 -1.31 -17.43
N LYS A 84 12.15 -0.67 -16.74
CA LYS A 84 12.19 -0.43 -15.28
C LYS A 84 10.78 -0.41 -14.63
N PRO A 85 10.07 -1.55 -14.52
CA PRO A 85 8.75 -1.64 -13.88
C PRO A 85 8.85 -1.71 -12.35
N ASP A 86 9.47 -0.69 -11.76
CA ASP A 86 9.75 -0.67 -10.32
C ASP A 86 9.12 0.54 -9.61
N GLY A 87 8.12 1.17 -10.24
CA GLY A 87 7.36 2.22 -9.57
C GLY A 87 6.52 1.65 -8.42
N ASP A 88 6.16 2.50 -7.46
CA ASP A 88 5.32 2.13 -6.31
C ASP A 88 4.01 1.43 -6.73
N GLY A 89 3.41 1.88 -7.83
CA GLY A 89 2.23 1.26 -8.43
C GLY A 89 2.48 -0.12 -9.03
N ASP A 90 3.68 -0.36 -9.58
CA ASP A 90 4.04 -1.72 -10.00
C ASP A 90 4.12 -2.62 -8.78
N LYS A 91 4.73 -2.14 -7.68
CA LYS A 91 4.95 -2.87 -6.41
C LYS A 91 3.66 -3.17 -5.64
N THR A 92 2.64 -2.33 -5.77
CA THR A 92 1.39 -2.39 -4.99
C THR A 92 0.18 -2.90 -5.78
N GLN A 93 0.39 -3.69 -6.83
CA GLN A 93 -0.70 -4.25 -7.63
C GLN A 93 -1.68 -5.13 -6.82
N ILE A 94 -2.95 -4.71 -6.84
CA ILE A 94 -4.09 -5.32 -6.15
C ILE A 94 -5.39 -5.05 -6.93
N PHE A 95 -6.32 -5.99 -6.92
CA PHE A 95 -7.73 -5.73 -7.20
C PHE A 95 -8.64 -6.66 -6.39
N HIS A 96 -9.88 -6.23 -6.15
CA HIS A 96 -10.94 -7.00 -5.50
C HIS A 96 -11.72 -7.82 -6.53
N ASP A 97 -11.82 -9.12 -6.33
CA ASP A 97 -12.77 -9.99 -6.99
C ASP A 97 -13.99 -10.19 -6.09
N ALA A 98 -15.04 -9.41 -6.34
CA ALA A 98 -16.15 -9.27 -5.42
C ALA A 98 -17.02 -10.54 -5.36
N ASP A 99 -17.21 -11.24 -6.47
CA ASP A 99 -18.06 -12.43 -6.58
C ASP A 99 -17.30 -13.72 -6.92
N GLY A 100 -15.97 -13.67 -7.00
CA GLY A 100 -15.16 -14.84 -7.32
C GLY A 100 -15.15 -15.18 -8.81
N SER A 101 -15.77 -14.36 -9.66
CA SER A 101 -15.83 -14.61 -11.11
C SER A 101 -14.45 -14.62 -11.75
N VAL A 102 -13.44 -13.96 -11.15
CA VAL A 102 -12.07 -13.94 -11.64
C VAL A 102 -11.21 -15.03 -10.99
N SER A 103 -11.06 -15.04 -9.67
CA SER A 103 -10.15 -15.85 -8.87
C SER A 103 -10.70 -17.24 -8.54
N GLY A 104 -12.03 -17.38 -8.53
CA GLY A 104 -12.75 -18.55 -8.03
C GLY A 104 -13.19 -18.43 -6.57
N TYR A 105 -12.80 -17.36 -5.87
CA TYR A 105 -13.10 -17.15 -4.45
C TYR A 105 -13.89 -15.86 -4.28
N THR A 106 -15.10 -15.94 -3.72
CA THR A 106 -15.96 -14.77 -3.49
C THR A 106 -15.30 -13.81 -2.52
N ASP A 107 -15.47 -12.50 -2.72
CA ASP A 107 -14.96 -11.45 -1.85
C ASP A 107 -13.47 -11.64 -1.52
N SER A 108 -12.64 -11.79 -2.56
CA SER A 108 -11.21 -12.03 -2.44
C SER A 108 -10.40 -10.97 -3.16
N TYR A 109 -9.11 -10.89 -2.85
CA TYR A 109 -8.21 -9.94 -3.48
C TYR A 109 -7.12 -10.69 -4.24
N VAL A 110 -6.88 -10.28 -5.48
CA VAL A 110 -5.76 -10.76 -6.29
C VAL A 110 -4.61 -9.78 -6.12
N ILE A 111 -3.52 -10.23 -5.51
CA ILE A 111 -2.39 -9.39 -5.12
C ILE A 111 -1.07 -9.96 -5.64
N ARG A 112 -0.05 -9.10 -5.77
CA ARG A 112 1.29 -9.53 -6.13
C ARG A 112 1.82 -10.57 -5.16
N ALA A 113 2.40 -11.65 -5.68
CA ALA A 113 2.86 -12.78 -4.88
C ALA A 113 4.02 -12.43 -3.93
N ASP A 114 4.79 -11.39 -4.28
CA ASP A 114 5.97 -10.90 -3.57
C ASP A 114 5.69 -9.68 -2.67
N ASN A 115 4.45 -9.19 -2.60
CA ASN A 115 4.10 -8.06 -1.74
C ASN A 115 3.57 -8.55 -0.37
N TYR A 116 4.48 -8.64 0.60
CA TYR A 116 4.15 -9.07 1.97
C TYR A 116 3.44 -7.99 2.81
N LEU A 117 3.34 -6.74 2.35
CA LEU A 117 2.44 -5.77 3.02
C LEU A 117 0.96 -6.13 2.85
N LEU A 118 0.64 -6.85 1.76
CA LEU A 118 -0.71 -7.29 1.40
C LEU A 118 -0.92 -8.79 1.65
N ARG A 119 0.11 -9.62 1.36
CA ARG A 119 0.06 -11.07 1.52
C ARG A 119 0.14 -11.46 2.99
N HIS A 120 -0.54 -12.55 3.32
CA HIS A 120 -0.50 -13.21 4.63
C HIS A 120 -0.62 -14.74 4.43
N ASP A 121 -0.51 -15.55 5.49
CA ASP A 121 -0.33 -17.01 5.39
C ASP A 121 -1.58 -17.80 4.97
N GLY A 122 -2.73 -17.14 4.93
CA GLY A 122 -4.00 -17.71 4.49
C GLY A 122 -4.25 -17.56 2.99
N CYS A 123 -3.36 -16.87 2.26
CA CYS A 123 -3.49 -16.66 0.83
C CYS A 123 -3.20 -17.93 0.03
N VAL A 124 -3.93 -18.14 -1.06
CA VAL A 124 -3.69 -19.24 -2.00
C VAL A 124 -2.84 -18.76 -3.17
N GLU A 125 -1.77 -19.50 -3.47
CA GLU A 125 -0.92 -19.18 -4.61
C GLU A 125 -1.58 -19.49 -5.95
N LYS A 126 -1.36 -18.59 -6.91
CA LYS A 126 -1.68 -18.78 -8.34
C LYS A 126 -0.44 -18.43 -9.17
N PRO A 127 0.58 -19.31 -9.19
CA PRO A 127 1.85 -19.05 -9.86
C PRO A 127 1.67 -18.79 -11.36
N GLU A 128 0.63 -19.33 -11.99
CA GLU A 128 0.31 -19.10 -13.38
C GLU A 128 -0.09 -17.65 -13.70
N TRP A 129 -0.49 -16.86 -12.69
CA TRP A 129 -0.78 -15.42 -12.78
C TRP A 129 0.27 -14.55 -12.09
N ASN A 130 1.30 -15.17 -11.50
CA ASN A 130 2.30 -14.53 -10.65
C ASN A 130 1.69 -13.72 -9.49
N CYS A 131 0.68 -14.30 -8.84
CA CYS A 131 -0.08 -13.66 -7.79
C CYS A 131 -0.43 -14.64 -6.67
N VAL A 132 -1.00 -14.10 -5.61
CA VAL A 132 -1.77 -14.86 -4.63
C VAL A 132 -3.18 -14.30 -4.54
N VAL A 133 -4.11 -15.12 -4.06
CA VAL A 133 -5.48 -14.74 -3.78
C VAL A 133 -5.67 -14.75 -2.27
N CYS A 134 -6.13 -13.64 -1.70
CA CYS A 134 -6.21 -13.44 -0.27
C CYS A 134 -7.59 -12.99 0.18
N LYS A 135 -7.89 -13.23 1.45
CA LYS A 135 -8.98 -12.59 2.19
C LYS A 135 -8.42 -11.42 3.00
N GLY A 136 -9.27 -10.47 3.36
CA GLY A 136 -8.87 -9.37 4.22
C GLY A 136 -9.50 -8.05 3.81
N SER A 137 -9.08 -7.00 4.50
CA SER A 137 -9.48 -5.62 4.20
C SER A 137 -8.22 -4.83 3.91
N TYR A 138 -8.22 -4.10 2.81
CA TYR A 138 -7.02 -3.45 2.29
C TYR A 138 -7.26 -1.96 2.06
N SER A 139 -6.23 -1.18 2.36
CA SER A 139 -6.26 0.27 2.19
C SER A 139 -4.91 0.78 1.72
N GLN A 140 -4.79 2.10 1.57
CA GLN A 140 -3.63 2.79 1.06
C GLN A 140 -3.28 3.99 1.92
N MET A 141 -2.03 4.41 1.92
CA MET A 141 -1.62 5.64 2.58
C MET A 141 -0.69 6.40 1.65
N TRP A 142 -0.69 7.73 1.75
CA TRP A 142 0.43 8.51 1.23
C TRP A 142 1.33 8.90 2.39
N VAL A 143 2.62 8.58 2.26
CA VAL A 143 3.66 9.05 3.16
C VAL A 143 4.39 10.18 2.45
N ILE A 144 4.27 11.40 2.98
CA ILE A 144 4.77 12.62 2.35
C ILE A 144 5.77 13.29 3.29
N PRO A 145 7.07 13.10 3.10
CA PRO A 145 8.08 13.79 3.90
C PRO A 145 8.45 15.15 3.32
N ILE A 146 8.91 16.06 4.18
CA ILE A 146 9.70 17.23 3.79
C ILE A 146 11.17 16.81 3.79
N SER A 147 11.58 16.05 2.79
CA SER A 147 12.97 15.63 2.58
C SER A 147 13.26 15.33 1.11
N ASP A 148 14.55 15.25 0.77
CA ASP A 148 14.99 14.90 -0.58
C ASP A 148 15.39 13.42 -0.70
N ASN A 149 14.74 12.72 -1.63
CA ASN A 149 15.22 11.50 -2.31
C ASN A 149 15.68 10.32 -1.43
N LEU A 150 14.99 10.07 -0.31
CA LEU A 150 15.17 8.83 0.46
C LEU A 150 14.54 7.62 -0.26
N ILE A 151 15.00 6.42 0.07
CA ILE A 151 14.24 5.18 -0.14
C ILE A 151 13.48 4.90 1.16
N MET A 152 12.19 4.62 1.05
CA MET A 152 11.36 4.23 2.18
C MET A 152 11.18 2.71 2.15
N SER A 153 11.57 2.02 3.22
CA SER A 153 11.28 0.60 3.39
C SER A 153 10.16 0.45 4.40
N MET A 154 9.06 -0.18 4.01
CA MET A 154 7.96 -0.51 4.91
C MET A 154 7.90 -2.02 5.08
N THR A 155 7.74 -2.48 6.31
CA THR A 155 7.76 -3.92 6.64
C THR A 155 6.66 -4.22 7.64
N ARG A 156 5.99 -5.36 7.51
CA ARG A 156 5.10 -5.84 8.56
C ARG A 156 5.91 -6.49 9.68
N THR A 157 5.49 -6.28 10.91
CA THR A 157 6.14 -6.89 12.07
C THR A 157 6.02 -8.41 12.11
N ASP A 158 5.02 -8.99 11.45
CA ASP A 158 4.84 -10.43 11.32
C ASP A 158 5.59 -11.06 10.12
N HIS A 159 6.23 -10.23 9.27
CA HIS A 159 7.09 -10.65 8.17
C HIS A 159 8.35 -9.77 8.10
N PRO A 160 9.19 -9.76 9.16
CA PRO A 160 10.30 -8.81 9.30
C PRO A 160 11.39 -8.96 8.23
N ASP A 161 11.47 -10.11 7.56
CA ASP A 161 12.44 -10.42 6.50
C ASP A 161 11.93 -10.07 5.08
N LYS A 162 10.73 -9.49 4.96
CA LYS A 162 10.06 -9.19 3.69
C LYS A 162 9.69 -7.70 3.55
N PRO A 163 10.68 -6.78 3.56
CA PRO A 163 10.41 -5.36 3.35
C PRO A 163 9.89 -5.07 1.95
N LEU A 164 9.08 -4.02 1.81
CA LEU A 164 8.75 -3.39 0.54
C LEU A 164 9.43 -2.04 0.44
N GLU A 165 10.38 -1.92 -0.49
CA GLU A 165 11.06 -0.66 -0.79
C GLU A 165 10.25 0.18 -1.79
N LEU A 166 9.93 1.40 -1.38
CA LEU A 166 9.18 2.38 -2.14
C LEU A 166 10.08 3.57 -2.45
N GLU A 167 9.89 4.12 -3.65
CA GLU A 167 10.73 5.18 -4.15
C GLU A 167 9.97 6.50 -4.19
N ASN A 168 10.74 7.57 -4.04
CA ASN A 168 10.20 8.91 -4.07
C ASN A 168 9.75 9.29 -5.50
N GLN A 169 8.45 9.17 -5.78
CA GLN A 169 7.91 9.46 -7.11
C GLN A 169 7.47 10.93 -7.22
N SER A 170 8.21 11.72 -8.01
CA SER A 170 7.76 13.04 -8.46
C SER A 170 6.53 12.88 -9.36
N GLY A 171 5.41 13.50 -8.99
CA GLY A 171 4.25 13.60 -9.88
C GLY A 171 4.68 14.16 -11.24
N GLY A 172 4.24 13.54 -12.33
CA GLY A 172 4.78 13.70 -13.70
C GLY A 172 4.66 15.08 -14.36
N THR A 173 4.42 16.13 -13.57
CA THR A 173 4.52 17.53 -13.98
C THR A 173 5.57 18.20 -13.12
N SER A 174 6.44 19.03 -13.69
CA SER A 174 7.46 19.83 -12.98
C SER A 174 6.92 20.74 -11.85
N ALA A 175 5.60 20.78 -11.65
CA ALA A 175 4.89 21.49 -10.60
C ALA A 175 4.57 20.65 -9.34
N SER A 176 4.76 19.32 -9.36
CA SER A 176 4.50 18.46 -8.21
C SER A 176 5.67 18.52 -7.21
N LYS A 177 5.71 19.58 -6.39
CA LYS A 177 6.66 19.70 -5.27
C LYS A 177 6.46 18.62 -4.17
N TRP A 178 5.37 17.87 -4.22
CA TRP A 178 5.00 16.88 -3.20
C TRP A 178 5.46 15.48 -3.60
N LYS A 179 6.63 15.13 -3.09
CA LYS A 179 7.25 13.81 -3.12
C LYS A 179 6.48 12.87 -2.19
N LYS A 180 6.00 11.72 -2.68
CA LYS A 180 5.19 10.79 -1.87
C LYS A 180 5.46 9.32 -2.16
N TYR A 181 5.41 8.50 -1.12
CA TYR A 181 5.39 7.04 -1.20
C TYR A 181 3.95 6.55 -1.04
N GLN A 182 3.58 5.49 -1.76
CA GLN A 182 2.18 5.07 -1.88
C GLN A 182 1.97 3.59 -1.53
N PRO A 183 2.27 3.15 -0.29
CA PRO A 183 2.03 1.78 0.14
C PRO A 183 0.53 1.42 0.13
N SER A 184 0.24 0.19 -0.24
CA SER A 184 -1.03 -0.48 0.07
C SER A 184 -0.79 -1.50 1.18
N MET A 185 -1.77 -1.67 2.06
CA MET A 185 -1.60 -2.33 3.35
C MET A 185 -2.83 -3.17 3.70
N LEU A 186 -2.61 -4.27 4.40
CA LEU A 186 -3.63 -5.04 5.12
C LEU A 186 -4.05 -4.29 6.41
N ILE A 187 -5.35 -4.06 6.57
CA ILE A 187 -5.90 -3.36 7.74
C ILE A 187 -5.74 -4.21 9.00
N GLY A 188 -5.57 -3.53 10.14
CA GLY A 188 -5.45 -4.14 11.47
C GLY A 188 -4.06 -4.66 11.81
N GLN A 189 -3.06 -4.40 10.97
CA GLN A 189 -1.69 -4.89 11.14
C GLN A 189 -0.74 -3.81 11.69
N THR A 190 0.41 -4.26 12.19
CA THR A 190 1.52 -3.39 12.61
C THR A 190 2.61 -3.34 11.54
N TYR A 191 3.07 -2.12 11.25
CA TYR A 191 4.09 -1.85 10.24
C TYR A 191 5.21 -1.00 10.82
N ILE A 192 6.42 -1.18 10.33
CA ILE A 192 7.56 -0.31 10.63
C ILE A 192 8.09 0.28 9.33
N ILE A 193 8.27 1.61 9.32
CA ILE A 193 8.91 2.34 8.24
C ILE A 193 10.35 2.66 8.63
N HIS A 194 11.27 2.32 7.73
CA HIS A 194 12.66 2.72 7.75
C HIS A 194 12.97 3.64 6.56
N TRP A 195 14.01 4.43 6.74
CA TRP A 195 14.55 5.31 5.73
C TRP A 195 15.95 4.85 5.35
N SER A 196 16.35 5.05 4.10
CA SER A 196 17.72 4.74 3.65
C SER A 196 18.81 5.59 4.32
N ASP A 197 18.41 6.67 4.98
CA ASP A 197 19.28 7.59 5.72
C ASP A 197 18.49 8.17 6.91
N THR A 198 18.88 9.34 7.42
CA THR A 198 18.15 10.08 8.45
C THR A 198 16.67 10.26 8.11
N ALA A 199 15.81 9.89 9.07
CA ALA A 199 14.38 10.11 8.99
C ALA A 199 14.04 11.59 8.80
N PRO A 200 13.05 11.92 7.96
CA PRO A 200 12.59 13.29 7.78
C PRO A 200 12.05 13.89 9.08
N GLU A 201 12.41 15.14 9.34
CA GLU A 201 11.89 15.91 10.49
C GLU A 201 10.37 16.10 10.40
N THR A 202 9.87 16.43 9.21
CA THR A 202 8.42 16.55 8.97
C THR A 202 7.91 15.44 8.05
N ILE A 203 6.88 14.71 8.52
CA ILE A 203 6.17 13.69 7.75
C ILE A 203 4.67 13.94 7.83
N SER A 204 3.97 13.89 6.69
CA SER A 204 2.51 13.84 6.61
C SER A 204 2.05 12.47 6.14
N LEU A 205 1.17 11.84 6.93
CA LEU A 205 0.56 10.53 6.66
C LEU A 205 -0.90 10.75 6.25
N HIS A 206 -1.21 10.58 4.98
CA HIS A 206 -2.58 10.75 4.47
C HIS A 206 -3.28 9.40 4.39
N LEU A 207 -4.41 9.25 5.08
CA LEU A 207 -5.23 8.05 5.04
C LEU A 207 -6.01 8.05 3.72
N MET A 208 -5.73 7.07 2.85
CA MET A 208 -6.32 6.95 1.52
C MET A 208 -7.06 5.62 1.38
N ASN A 209 -8.36 5.66 1.10
CA ASN A 209 -9.22 4.48 1.08
C ASN A 209 -9.50 3.81 2.45
N PHE A 210 -9.21 4.46 3.57
CA PHE A 210 -9.61 3.97 4.89
C PHE A 210 -11.11 4.22 5.11
N ASN A 211 -11.86 3.17 5.43
CA ASN A 211 -13.23 3.33 5.94
C ASN A 211 -13.17 3.68 7.43
N ARG A 212 -14.28 4.20 7.97
CA ARG A 212 -14.37 4.53 9.38
C ARG A 212 -13.99 3.34 10.26
N ASN A 213 -13.13 3.59 11.24
CA ASN A 213 -12.52 2.62 12.15
C ASN A 213 -11.50 1.67 11.51
N ASP A 214 -11.25 1.71 10.21
CA ASP A 214 -10.07 1.05 9.64
C ASP A 214 -8.83 1.67 10.29
N TYR A 215 -7.91 0.81 10.72
CA TYR A 215 -6.68 1.26 11.35
C TYR A 215 -5.49 0.39 10.98
N ILE A 216 -4.31 0.96 11.16
CA ILE A 216 -3.04 0.24 11.28
C ILE A 216 -2.28 0.78 12.49
N ILE A 217 -1.29 0.01 12.94
CA ILE A 217 -0.29 0.51 13.89
C ILE A 217 0.98 0.79 13.10
N LEU A 218 1.53 1.99 13.23
CA LEU A 218 2.69 2.42 12.47
C LEU A 218 3.83 2.80 13.41
N GLY A 219 4.95 2.09 13.29
CA GLY A 219 6.25 2.45 13.83
C GLY A 219 7.05 3.24 12.78
N LEU A 220 7.64 4.36 13.19
CA LEU A 220 8.55 5.16 12.36
C LEU A 220 9.94 5.12 12.99
N CYS A 221 10.92 4.64 12.24
CA CYS A 221 12.31 4.60 12.67
C CYS A 221 12.93 6.00 12.62
N TYR A 222 13.34 6.50 13.79
CA TYR A 222 14.05 7.75 13.99
C TYR A 222 15.37 7.50 14.75
N PRO A 223 16.37 8.39 14.65
CA PRO A 223 17.58 8.26 15.45
C PRO A 223 17.31 8.38 16.95
N LEU A 224 18.17 7.78 17.77
CA LEU A 224 18.11 7.95 19.22
C LEU A 224 18.36 9.41 19.60
N GLY A 225 17.58 9.94 20.54
CA GLY A 225 17.64 11.35 20.94
C GLY A 225 16.71 12.27 20.14
N THR A 226 15.96 11.75 19.16
CA THR A 226 14.87 12.50 18.52
C THR A 226 13.82 12.92 19.55
N THR A 227 13.32 14.13 19.38
CA THR A 227 12.17 14.67 20.14
C THR A 227 11.07 15.07 19.17
N PHE A 228 9.82 15.12 19.65
CA PHE A 228 8.67 15.46 18.82
C PHE A 228 8.08 16.77 19.33
N ALA A 229 8.16 17.80 18.48
CA ALA A 229 7.63 19.12 18.81
C ALA A 229 6.10 19.10 18.78
N GLU A 230 5.54 18.49 17.74
CA GLU A 230 4.10 18.32 17.57
C GLU A 230 3.79 17.07 16.75
N ILE A 231 2.74 16.35 17.15
CA ILE A 231 2.12 15.32 16.32
C ILE A 231 0.64 15.63 16.30
N GLU A 232 0.11 15.91 15.12
CA GLU A 232 -1.28 16.34 14.96
C GLU A 232 -2.06 15.42 14.01
N TYR A 233 -3.32 15.19 14.33
CA TYR A 233 -4.31 14.64 13.42
C TYR A 233 -5.23 15.77 12.93
N ARG A 234 -5.56 15.78 11.65
CA ARG A 234 -6.51 16.73 11.04
C ARG A 234 -7.40 16.09 9.97
N ALA A 235 -8.63 16.59 9.84
CA ALA A 235 -9.53 16.31 8.72
C ALA A 235 -9.79 17.58 7.88
N ARG A 236 -9.48 17.52 6.58
CA ARG A 236 -9.32 18.71 5.71
C ARG A 236 -10.54 19.63 5.60
N TRP A 237 -11.77 19.12 5.72
CA TRP A 237 -13.00 19.92 5.56
C TRP A 237 -13.68 20.28 6.87
N THR A 238 -13.12 19.84 8.01
CA THR A 238 -13.55 20.36 9.30
C THR A 238 -12.76 21.60 9.66
N SER A 239 -13.43 22.73 9.84
CA SER A 239 -12.86 23.86 10.58
C SER A 239 -12.72 23.45 12.04
N GLY A 240 -11.61 22.81 12.41
CA GLY A 240 -11.24 22.57 13.81
C GLY A 240 -11.24 21.13 14.32
N THR A 241 -11.36 20.08 13.49
CA THR A 241 -10.96 18.74 13.96
C THR A 241 -9.45 18.62 13.82
N GLN A 242 -8.76 19.26 14.76
CA GLN A 242 -7.33 19.14 14.97
C GLN A 242 -7.15 18.51 16.35
N LYS A 243 -6.44 17.39 16.42
CA LYS A 243 -6.09 16.72 17.67
C LYS A 243 -4.59 16.69 17.77
N ILE A 244 -4.03 17.29 18.82
CA ILE A 244 -2.62 17.11 19.16
C ILE A 244 -2.53 15.79 19.93
N LEU A 245 -1.72 14.85 19.45
CA LEU A 245 -1.53 13.56 20.08
C LEU A 245 -0.67 13.72 21.33
N THR A 246 -0.98 12.97 22.38
CA THR A 246 -0.22 12.99 23.64
C THR A 246 0.63 11.74 23.80
N GLU A 247 1.81 11.90 24.38
CA GLU A 247 2.70 10.76 24.65
C GLU A 247 2.13 9.82 25.72
N VAL A 248 2.24 8.52 25.47
CA VAL A 248 1.94 7.45 26.42
C VAL A 248 3.15 6.54 26.59
N GLN A 249 3.16 5.75 27.66
CA GLN A 249 4.35 5.01 28.11
C GLN A 249 4.54 3.63 27.46
N SER A 250 3.68 3.21 26.52
CA SER A 250 3.79 1.88 25.89
C SER A 250 3.02 1.76 24.58
N LEU A 251 3.43 0.81 23.74
CA LEU A 251 2.73 0.44 22.51
C LEU A 251 1.30 -0.07 22.78
N ASP A 252 1.06 -0.77 23.88
CA ASP A 252 -0.28 -1.25 24.23
C ASP A 252 -1.27 -0.10 24.45
N LYS A 253 -0.81 1.02 25.02
CA LYS A 253 -1.64 2.22 25.15
C LYS A 253 -1.97 2.83 23.79
N VAL A 254 -1.05 2.80 22.83
CA VAL A 254 -1.30 3.23 21.44
C VAL A 254 -2.31 2.32 20.75
N LYS A 255 -2.14 0.99 20.85
CA LYS A 255 -3.05 -0.01 20.26
C LYS A 255 -4.50 0.14 20.77
N ASN A 256 -4.64 0.37 22.08
CA ASN A 256 -5.94 0.56 22.74
C ASN A 256 -6.49 2.00 22.64
N GLY A 257 -5.71 2.96 22.14
CA GLY A 257 -6.14 4.34 21.94
C GLY A 257 -7.03 4.52 20.70
N ASN A 258 -7.43 5.76 20.44
CA ASN A 258 -8.34 6.12 19.34
C ASN A 258 -7.64 7.01 18.29
N GLY A 259 -6.33 6.89 18.17
CA GLY A 259 -5.50 7.74 17.29
C GLY A 259 -5.19 9.12 17.88
N ASP A 260 -5.30 9.24 19.19
CA ASP A 260 -5.10 10.45 19.99
C ASP A 260 -3.83 10.42 20.86
N VAL A 261 -3.06 9.33 20.76
CA VAL A 261 -1.83 9.12 21.54
C VAL A 261 -0.71 8.54 20.69
N TYR A 262 0.53 8.77 21.11
CA TYR A 262 1.73 8.21 20.51
C TYR A 262 2.66 7.63 21.58
N TYR A 263 3.55 6.71 21.20
CA TYR A 263 4.57 6.16 22.09
C TYR A 263 5.94 6.28 21.43
N TRP A 264 6.91 6.89 22.11
CA TRP A 264 8.30 6.89 21.71
C TRP A 264 9.09 5.83 22.47
N ASP A 265 9.52 4.79 21.77
CA ASP A 265 10.44 3.81 22.31
C ASP A 265 11.89 4.26 22.08
N SER A 266 12.40 5.04 23.02
CA SER A 266 13.76 5.56 23.00
C SER A 266 14.85 4.49 23.14
N GLU A 267 14.51 3.23 23.45
CA GLU A 267 15.51 2.15 23.50
C GLU A 267 15.89 1.65 22.11
N VAL A 268 14.95 1.70 21.17
CA VAL A 268 15.15 1.17 19.80
C VAL A 268 14.96 2.22 18.69
N GLY A 269 14.50 3.42 19.04
CA GLY A 269 14.32 4.54 18.10
C GLY A 269 13.01 4.47 17.30
N LEU A 270 11.92 4.01 17.90
CA LEU A 270 10.63 3.87 17.20
C LEU A 270 9.55 4.80 17.77
N LEU A 271 8.95 5.61 16.90
CA LEU A 271 7.71 6.32 17.18
C LEU A 271 6.52 5.47 16.72
N PHE A 272 5.66 5.09 17.66
CA PHE A 272 4.43 4.35 17.37
C PHE A 272 3.19 5.23 17.41
N LEU A 273 2.36 5.07 16.38
CA LEU A 273 1.09 5.75 16.18
C LEU A 273 0.01 4.73 15.80
N LYS A 274 -1.24 4.97 16.24
CA LYS A 274 -2.41 4.30 15.67
C LYS A 274 -3.01 5.20 14.60
N ILE A 275 -2.83 4.81 13.35
CA ILE A 275 -3.39 5.52 12.20
C ILE A 275 -4.78 4.96 11.97
N ILE A 276 -5.82 5.72 12.32
CA ILE A 276 -7.22 5.28 12.31
C ILE A 276 -8.12 6.34 11.67
N ALA A 277 -8.97 5.92 10.72
CA ALA A 277 -9.96 6.81 10.13
C ALA A 277 -11.15 7.01 11.08
N GLN A 278 -11.50 8.27 11.31
CA GLN A 278 -12.54 8.70 12.23
C GLN A 278 -13.90 8.87 11.54
N TYR A 279 -13.87 9.09 10.23
CA TYR A 279 -15.05 9.52 9.47
C TYR A 279 -15.38 8.53 8.34
N ASP A 280 -16.65 8.52 7.96
CA ASP A 280 -17.16 7.65 6.93
C ASP A 280 -16.71 8.13 5.53
N ARG A 281 -16.46 7.18 4.63
CA ARG A 281 -16.25 7.48 3.22
C ARG A 281 -17.58 7.47 2.49
N GLU A 282 -17.73 8.38 1.52
CA GLU A 282 -18.86 8.37 0.61
C GLU A 282 -18.50 7.68 -0.70
N GLY A 283 -19.22 6.59 -0.99
CA GLY A 283 -19.06 5.82 -2.23
C GLY A 283 -17.62 5.39 -2.47
N TRP A 284 -17.04 5.85 -3.58
CA TRP A 284 -15.70 5.47 -4.03
C TRP A 284 -14.64 6.54 -3.77
N ASN A 285 -14.98 7.61 -3.04
CA ASN A 285 -14.04 8.69 -2.75
C ASN A 285 -12.84 8.16 -1.97
N TYR A 286 -11.62 8.58 -2.31
CA TYR A 286 -10.43 8.17 -1.55
C TYR A 286 -10.43 8.65 -0.10
N CYS A 287 -10.98 9.83 0.14
CA CYS A 287 -10.99 10.47 1.43
C CYS A 287 -12.37 10.37 2.09
N SER A 288 -12.42 10.61 3.40
CA SER A 288 -13.67 10.66 4.15
C SER A 288 -14.59 11.79 3.67
N ASN A 289 -15.84 11.76 4.11
CA ASN A 289 -16.81 12.85 3.92
C ASN A 289 -16.41 14.15 4.64
N MET A 290 -15.42 14.10 5.54
CA MET A 290 -14.81 15.27 6.19
C MET A 290 -13.50 15.70 5.53
N GLY A 291 -13.22 15.22 4.32
CA GLY A 291 -11.97 15.44 3.59
C GLY A 291 -10.89 14.43 3.99
N CYS A 292 -9.70 14.57 3.39
CA CYS A 292 -8.62 13.64 3.68
C CYS A 292 -8.15 13.82 5.12
N GLU A 293 -8.11 12.70 5.84
CA GLU A 293 -7.59 12.61 7.19
C GLU A 293 -6.07 12.48 7.11
N VAL A 294 -5.36 13.28 7.90
CA VAL A 294 -3.91 13.39 7.86
C VAL A 294 -3.34 13.40 9.26
N VAL A 295 -2.27 12.65 9.49
CA VAL A 295 -1.42 12.79 10.68
C VAL A 295 -0.13 13.48 10.26
N THR A 296 0.18 14.64 10.85
CA THR A 296 1.44 15.36 10.65
C THR A 296 2.34 15.11 11.86
N ILE A 297 3.62 14.89 11.62
CA ILE A 297 4.65 14.67 12.64
C ILE A 297 5.73 15.70 12.39
N ASP A 298 6.06 16.49 13.41
CA ASP A 298 7.19 17.41 13.43
C ASP A 298 8.17 17.00 14.52
N ALA A 299 9.33 16.51 14.09
CA ALA A 299 10.40 16.00 14.93
C ALA A 299 11.63 16.90 14.86
N THR A 300 12.43 16.88 15.93
CA THR A 300 13.80 17.42 15.93
C THR A 300 14.76 16.25 16.03
N VAL A 301 15.58 16.07 15.00
CA VAL A 301 16.51 14.94 14.87
C VAL A 301 17.94 15.39 15.22
N PRO A 302 18.74 14.59 15.95
CA PRO A 302 20.12 14.95 16.23
C PRO A 302 20.97 15.07 14.96
N ASP A 303 21.82 16.11 14.91
CA ASP A 303 22.69 16.39 13.78
C ASP A 303 23.59 15.19 13.42
N GLY A 304 23.62 14.84 12.13
CA GLY A 304 24.47 13.77 11.59
C GLY A 304 24.06 12.35 12.00
N ALA A 305 22.90 12.16 12.64
CA ALA A 305 22.44 10.85 13.07
C ALA A 305 21.71 10.09 11.95
N THR A 306 21.91 8.78 11.86
CA THR A 306 21.23 7.91 10.89
C THR A 306 20.11 7.11 11.56
N SER A 307 19.05 6.79 10.81
CA SER A 307 17.89 6.05 11.33
C SER A 307 18.10 4.54 11.20
N VAL A 308 18.89 3.98 12.11
CA VAL A 308 19.15 2.55 12.19
C VAL A 308 18.48 2.04 13.46
N CYS A 309 17.32 1.38 13.34
CA CYS A 309 16.53 0.85 14.47
C CYS A 309 16.71 -0.68 14.59
N PRO A 310 17.89 -1.17 15.01
CA PRO A 310 18.23 -2.59 14.92
C PRO A 310 17.42 -3.48 15.87
N GLY A 311 16.93 -2.92 16.99
CA GLY A 311 16.11 -3.64 17.97
C GLY A 311 14.61 -3.73 17.61
N ALA A 312 14.20 -3.13 16.48
CA ALA A 312 12.80 -3.01 16.09
C ALA A 312 12.09 -4.37 16.01
N TYR A 313 12.54 -5.25 15.11
CA TYR A 313 11.86 -6.54 14.90
C TYR A 313 12.06 -7.53 16.04
N PRO A 314 13.26 -7.70 16.65
CA PRO A 314 13.38 -8.58 17.80
C PRO A 314 12.44 -8.22 18.97
N LYS A 315 12.10 -6.93 19.15
CA LYS A 315 11.20 -6.45 20.21
C LYS A 315 9.72 -6.49 19.81
N TYR A 316 9.40 -6.19 18.55
CA TYR A 316 8.03 -5.95 18.08
C TYR A 316 7.51 -6.96 17.06
N GLN A 317 8.24 -8.04 16.80
CA GLN A 317 7.79 -9.10 15.91
C GLN A 317 6.49 -9.71 16.40
N GLU A 318 5.54 -9.87 15.49
CA GLU A 318 4.24 -10.49 15.72
C GLU A 318 4.20 -11.85 15.00
N GLU A 319 3.21 -12.68 15.34
CA GLU A 319 2.99 -13.94 14.64
C GLU A 319 2.32 -13.69 13.29
N PRO A 320 2.70 -14.43 12.22
CA PRO A 320 2.09 -14.32 10.91
C PRO A 320 0.56 -14.44 10.96
N VAL A 321 -0.11 -13.44 10.40
CA VAL A 321 -1.56 -13.47 10.30
C VAL A 321 -2.02 -14.48 9.26
N ASN A 322 -3.06 -15.23 9.61
CA ASN A 322 -3.68 -16.22 8.74
C ASN A 322 -5.19 -15.96 8.66
N ILE A 323 -5.65 -15.42 7.53
CA ILE A 323 -7.06 -15.24 7.19
C ILE A 323 -7.41 -16.25 6.09
N PRO A 324 -7.98 -17.42 6.43
CA PRO A 324 -8.16 -18.49 5.45
C PRO A 324 -9.03 -18.07 4.26
N ILE A 325 -8.66 -18.52 3.07
CA ILE A 325 -9.58 -18.52 1.92
C ILE A 325 -10.65 -19.59 2.20
N ALA A 326 -11.92 -19.20 2.11
CA ALA A 326 -13.07 -20.11 2.20
C ALA A 326 -13.71 -20.23 0.82
#